data_AF-A0A2E2BUN6-F1
#
_entry.id   AF-A0A2E2BUN6-F1
#
_cell.length_a   1.000
_cell.length_b   1.000
_cell.length_c   1.000
_cell.angle_alpha   90.00
_cell.angle_beta   90.00
_cell.angle_gamma   90.00
#
_symmetry.space_group_name_H-M   'P 1'
#
loop_
_entity.id
_entity.type
_entity.pdbx_description
1 polymer ?
#
loop_
_entity_poly.entity_id
_entity_poly.type
_entity_poly.pdbx_seq_one_letter_code
_entity_poly.pdbx_strand_id
1 'polypeptide(L)' 'MNPAGKPRSAEELREMLREAEERKVLWEKHYHSAKMDQRSNAEAIRNVTALRGVIKTLRWALNMTDKNGIPISHPLD' A
#
# COMPACT_ATOMS: atom_id res chain seq x y z
N MET A 1 4.10 -24.64 0.74
CA MET A 1 2.93 -24.20 -0.06
C MET A 1 1.80 -23.99 0.94
N ASN A 2 1.47 -22.75 1.29
CA ASN A 2 0.28 -22.51 2.12
C ASN A 2 -0.94 -22.73 1.21
N PRO A 3 -1.83 -23.69 1.51
CA PRO A 3 -3.03 -23.89 0.73
C PRO A 3 -3.91 -22.64 0.91
N ALA A 4 -4.51 -22.16 -0.18
CA ALA A 4 -5.56 -21.16 -0.08
C ALA A 4 -6.63 -21.67 0.91
N GLY A 5 -6.78 -21.01 2.08
CA GLY A 5 -7.75 -21.47 3.08
C GLY A 5 -7.65 -20.95 4.51
N LYS A 6 -6.62 -20.19 4.90
CA LYS A 6 -6.64 -19.46 6.19
C LYS A 6 -6.53 -17.96 5.97
N PRO A 7 -7.37 -17.15 6.65
CA PRO A 7 -7.19 -15.71 6.66
C PRO A 7 -5.80 -15.39 7.23
N ARG A 8 -5.12 -14.39 6.64
CA ARG A 8 -3.82 -13.94 7.10
C ARG A 8 -3.91 -13.48 8.55
N SER A 9 -2.90 -13.83 9.34
CA SER A 9 -2.75 -13.33 10.71
C SER A 9 -2.52 -11.82 10.72
N ALA A 10 -2.79 -11.19 11.86
CA ALA A 10 -2.52 -9.76 12.03
C ALA A 10 -1.03 -9.42 11.86
N GLU A 11 -0.12 -10.34 12.21
CA GLU A 11 1.33 -10.15 12.04
C GLU A 11 1.70 -10.15 10.55
N GLU A 12 1.17 -11.10 9.77
CA GLU A 12 1.36 -11.13 8.32
C GLU A 12 0.80 -9.86 7.65
N LEU A 13 -0.35 -9.36 8.10
CA LEU A 13 -0.93 -8.12 7.58
C LEU A 13 -0.07 -6.89 7.92
N ARG A 14 0.55 -6.85 9.11
CA ARG A 14 1.50 -5.79 9.48
C ARG A 14 2.77 -5.83 8.64
N GLU A 15 3.30 -7.02 8.39
CA GLU A 15 4.45 -7.23 7.50
C GLU A 15 4.15 -6.72 6.09
N MET A 16 3.02 -7.16 5.52
CA MET A 16 2.57 -6.70 4.21
C MET A 16 2.36 -5.18 4.15
N LEU A 17 1.84 -4.59 5.23
CA LEU A 17 1.65 -3.15 5.32
C LEU A 17 2.99 -2.41 5.26
N ARG A 18 3.97 -2.87 6.05
CA ARG A 18 5.32 -2.28 6.04
C ARG A 18 5.96 -2.37 4.65
N GLU A 19 5.91 -3.55 4.03
CA GLU A 19 6.45 -3.73 2.67
C GLU A 19 5.77 -2.84 1.63
N ALA A 20 4.44 -2.68 1.72
CA ALA A 20 3.69 -1.81 0.82
C ALA A 20 4.05 -0.33 1.01
N GLU A 21 4.24 0.12 2.25
CA GLU A 21 4.67 1.47 2.57
C GLU A 21 6.09 1.75 2.08
N GLU A 22 7.04 0.84 2.32
CA GLU A 22 8.42 0.94 1.82
C GLU A 22 8.46 1.01 0.29
N ARG A 23 7.69 0.14 -0.38
CA ARG A 23 7.60 0.12 -1.85
C ARG A 23 6.97 1.38 -2.41
N LYS A 24 5.99 1.96 -1.71
CA LYS A 24 5.38 3.23 -2.11
C LYS A 24 6.42 4.35 -2.06
N VAL A 25 7.20 4.43 -0.97
CA VAL A 25 8.28 5.42 -0.84
C VAL A 25 9.32 5.26 -1.95
N LEU A 26 9.66 4.02 -2.33
CA LEU A 26 10.57 3.76 -3.44
C LEU A 26 10.02 4.31 -4.77
N TRP A 27 8.76 4.02 -5.10
CA TRP A 27 8.13 4.55 -6.31
C TRP A 27 7.94 6.06 -6.30
N GLU A 28 7.67 6.66 -5.15
CA GLU A 28 7.64 8.12 -4.98
C GLU A 28 9.03 8.71 -5.26
N LYS A 29 10.10 8.11 -4.72
CA LYS A 29 11.48 8.55 -5.03
C LYS A 29 11.82 8.42 -6.51
N HIS A 30 11.39 7.31 -7.14
CA HIS A 30 11.55 7.14 -8.59
C HIS A 30 10.86 8.28 -9.34
N TYR A 31 9.57 8.51 -9.08
CA TYR A 31 8.80 9.57 -9.74
C TYR A 31 9.44 10.97 -9.59
N HIS A 32 10.00 11.30 -8.42
CA HIS A 32 10.65 12.60 -8.19
C HIS A 32 12.10 12.67 -8.71
N SER A 33 12.64 11.59 -9.29
CA SER A 33 13.98 11.58 -9.86
C SER A 33 14.00 12.34 -11.18
N ALA A 34 14.88 13.33 -11.32
CA ALA A 34 15.06 14.15 -12.53
C ALA A 34 15.55 13.36 -13.77
N LYS A 35 15.68 12.03 -13.68
CA LYS A 35 16.26 11.17 -14.72
C LYS A 35 15.23 10.34 -15.50
N MET A 36 13.93 10.53 -15.28
CA MET A 36 12.91 9.66 -15.84
C MET A 36 12.23 10.18 -17.10
N ASP A 37 11.99 9.25 -18.03
CA ASP A 37 11.16 9.51 -19.21
C ASP A 37 9.65 9.47 -18.87
N GLN A 38 8.82 9.89 -19.83
CA GLN A 38 7.37 9.95 -19.65
C GLN A 38 6.74 8.59 -19.33
N ARG A 39 7.27 7.50 -19.89
CA ARG A 39 6.73 6.14 -19.71
C ARG A 39 7.03 5.65 -18.30
N SER A 40 8.27 5.79 -17.84
CA SER A 40 8.66 5.45 -16.47
C SER A 40 7.87 6.29 -15.46
N ASN A 41 7.63 7.58 -15.72
CA ASN A 41 6.84 8.42 -14.84
C ASN A 41 5.39 7.93 -14.72
N ALA A 42 4.76 7.56 -15.85
CA ALA A 42 3.42 6.99 -15.86
C ALA A 42 3.36 5.63 -15.12
N GLU A 43 4.41 4.83 -15.19
CA GLU A 43 4.52 3.60 -14.40
C GLU A 43 4.63 3.88 -12.90
N ALA A 44 5.49 4.81 -12.50
CA ALA A 44 5.66 5.16 -11.09
C ALA A 44 4.36 5.68 -10.47
N ILE A 45 3.63 6.58 -11.16
CA ILE A 45 2.33 7.09 -10.68
C ILE A 45 1.30 5.96 -10.53
N ARG A 46 1.24 5.03 -11.50
CA ARG A 46 0.33 3.88 -11.44
C ARG A 46 0.64 2.99 -10.24
N ASN A 47 1.90 2.69 -10.01
CA ASN A 47 2.34 1.87 -8.87
C ASN A 47 2.06 2.56 -7.53
N VAL A 48 2.34 3.86 -7.39
CA VAL A 48 1.98 4.63 -6.18
C VAL A 48 0.47 4.58 -5.94
N THR A 49 -0.34 4.74 -6.97
CA THR A 49 -1.81 4.72 -6.87
C THR A 49 -2.34 3.36 -6.43
N ALA A 50 -1.84 2.27 -7.02
CA ALA A 50 -2.19 0.91 -6.62
C ALA A 50 -1.80 0.64 -5.15
N LEU A 51 -0.59 1.05 -4.75
CA LEU A 51 -0.11 0.88 -3.38
C LEU A 51 -0.94 1.67 -2.36
N ARG A 52 -1.46 2.87 -2.71
CA ARG A 52 -2.39 3.60 -1.83
C ARG A 52 -3.65 2.78 -1.53
N GLY A 53 -4.21 2.09 -2.54
CA GLY A 53 -5.35 1.20 -2.35
C GLY A 53 -5.01 0.01 -1.45
N VAL A 54 -3.89 -0.67 -1.71
CA VAL A 54 -3.42 -1.80 -0.90
C VAL A 54 -3.20 -1.39 0.56
N ILE A 55 -2.52 -0.26 0.80
CA ILE A 55 -2.26 0.29 2.12
C ILE A 55 -3.58 0.61 2.85
N LYS A 56 -4.55 1.25 2.17
CA LYS A 56 -5.88 1.52 2.76
C LYS A 56 -6.55 0.22 3.19
N THR A 57 -6.54 -0.81 2.34
CA THR A 57 -7.14 -2.12 2.64
C THR A 57 -6.46 -2.81 3.82
N LEU A 58 -5.13 -2.79 3.89
CA LEU A 58 -4.39 -3.41 5.00
C LEU A 58 -4.63 -2.69 6.32
N ARG A 59 -4.65 -1.34 6.31
CA ARG A 59 -4.97 -0.54 7.50
C ARG A 59 -6.40 -0.77 7.98
N TRP A 60 -7.36 -0.86 7.06
CA TRP A 60 -8.74 -1.24 7.38
C TRP A 60 -8.81 -2.65 7.98
N ALA A 61 -8.17 -3.65 7.36
CA ALA A 61 -8.16 -5.02 7.85
C ALA A 61 -7.51 -5.17 9.25
N LEU A 62 -6.62 -4.25 9.60
CA LEU A 62 -5.97 -4.16 10.92
C LEU A 62 -6.75 -3.29 11.92
N ASN A 63 -7.94 -2.78 11.58
CA ASN A 63 -8.75 -1.86 12.39
C ASN A 63 -7.97 -0.62 12.86
N MET A 64 -7.07 -0.10 12.00
CA MET A 64 -6.30 1.10 12.30
C MET A 64 -7.15 2.37 12.16
N THR A 65 -6.65 3.45 12.76
CA THR A 65 -7.18 4.80 12.60
C THR A 65 -6.26 5.66 11.74
N ASP A 66 -6.80 6.74 11.19
CA ASP A 66 -6.01 7.77 10.53
C ASP A 66 -5.28 8.66 11.57
N LYS A 67 -4.56 9.66 11.08
CA LYS A 67 -3.80 10.62 11.92
C LYS A 67 -4.66 11.42 12.90
N ASN A 68 -5.98 11.46 12.71
CA ASN A 68 -6.93 12.18 13.55
C ASN A 68 -7.67 11.22 14.50
N GLY A 69 -7.33 9.93 14.52
CA GLY A 69 -8.01 8.92 15.31
C GLY A 69 -9.32 8.40 14.70
N ILE A 70 -9.61 8.71 13.43
CA ILE A 70 -10.83 8.26 12.74
C ILE A 70 -10.59 6.86 12.16
N PRO A 71 -11.47 5.87 12.41
CA PRO A 71 -11.35 4.54 11.81
C PRO A 71 -11.27 4.60 10.29
N ILE A 72 -10.37 3.81 9.70
CA ILE A 72 -10.27 3.72 8.24
C ILE A 72 -11.53 3.05 7.70
N SER A 73 -12.24 3.71 6.77
CA SER A 73 -13.42 3.15 6.12
C SER A 73 -13.08 1.97 5.23
N HIS A 74 -14.06 1.11 4.96
CA HIS A 74 -13.89 0.03 4.00
C HIS A 74 -13.45 0.62 2.64
N PRO A 75 -12.50 -0.01 1.91
CA PRO A 75 -11.96 0.56 0.68
C PRO A 75 -12.96 0.72 -0.47
N LEU A 76 -14.07 0.00 -0.43
CA LEU A 76 -15.14 0.00 -1.45
C LEU A 76 -16.42 0.70 -1.01
N ASP A 77 -16.44 1.27 0.20
CA ASP A 77 -17.48 2.23 0.62
C ASP A 77 -17.12 3.62 0.07
#